data_AF-A0A5J4WVG2-F1
#
_entry.id   AF-A0A5J4WVG2-F1
#
_cell.length_a   1.000
_cell.length_b   1.000
_cell.length_c   1.000
_cell.angle_alpha   90.00
_cell.angle_beta   90.00
_cell.angle_gamma   90.00
#
_symmetry.space_group_name_H-M   'P 1'
#
loop_
_entity.id
_entity.type
_entity.pdbx_description
1 polymer ?
#
loop_
_entity_poly.entity_id
_entity_poly.type
_entity_poly.pdbx_seq_one_letter_code
_entity_poly.pdbx_strand_id
1 'polypeptide(L)'
;MVTNNDFPIKIEANDRRYVVCRCKAAHRDDVEYFTSLSNGWNQRIIPFTEAKKDIIRAPRSQLDDVIILNYQALREEDQDINEDANEEANEDDNV
;
A
#
# COMPACT_ATOMS: atom_id res chain seq x y z
N MET A 1 14.49 14.55 3.83
CA MET A 1 15.43 14.33 2.72
C MET A 1 14.75 14.79 1.45
N VAL A 2 15.43 15.58 0.61
CA VAL A 2 14.93 16.01 -0.70
C VAL A 2 15.94 15.54 -1.73
N THR A 3 15.46 14.96 -2.84
CA THR A 3 16.31 14.33 -3.85
C THR A 3 15.57 14.29 -5.18
N ASN A 4 16.34 14.34 -6.27
CA ASN A 4 15.88 14.16 -7.65
C ASN A 4 16.17 12.77 -8.20
N ASN A 5 16.78 11.88 -7.41
CA ASN A 5 16.93 10.47 -7.76
C ASN A 5 15.57 9.78 -7.58
N ASP A 6 15.11 9.03 -8.59
CA ASP A 6 13.85 8.29 -8.58
C ASP A 6 13.81 7.23 -7.46
N PHE A 7 14.96 6.63 -7.13
CA PHE A 7 15.09 5.58 -6.12
C PHE A 7 16.21 5.89 -5.13
N PRO A 8 16.01 6.87 -4.25
CA PRO A 8 17.09 7.40 -3.39
C PRO A 8 17.45 6.48 -2.23
N ILE A 9 16.55 5.58 -1.84
CA ILE A 9 16.73 4.65 -0.73
C ILE A 9 15.82 3.44 -0.91
N LYS A 10 16.28 2.26 -0.48
CA LYS A 10 15.42 1.07 -0.39
C LYS A 10 14.45 1.20 0.79
N ILE A 11 13.16 0.98 0.53
CA ILE A 11 12.11 1.00 1.54
C ILE A 11 11.37 -0.34 1.49
N GLU A 12 11.12 -0.92 2.66
CA GLU A 12 10.33 -2.15 2.80
C GLU A 12 8.83 -1.83 2.94
N ALA A 13 7.95 -2.75 2.55
CA ALA A 13 6.50 -2.54 2.58
C ALA A 13 5.95 -2.24 3.98
N ASN A 14 6.53 -2.83 5.02
CA ASN A 14 6.14 -2.60 6.42
C ASN A 14 6.86 -1.42 7.08
N ASP A 15 7.68 -0.66 6.32
CA ASP A 15 8.42 0.46 6.88
C ASP A 15 7.47 1.58 7.34
N ARG A 16 7.60 1.96 8.61
CA ARG A 16 6.80 3.02 9.26
C ARG A 16 7.62 4.27 9.59
N ARG A 17 8.78 4.44 8.96
CA ARG A 17 9.70 5.55 9.22
C ARG A 17 9.61 6.61 8.12
N TYR A 18 9.35 6.18 6.89
CA TYR A 18 9.35 7.07 5.73
C TYR A 18 7.95 7.33 5.18
N VAL A 19 7.64 8.62 5.04
CA VAL A 19 6.58 9.17 4.20
C VAL A 19 7.24 9.59 2.90
N VAL A 20 6.68 9.17 1.77
CA VAL A 20 7.17 9.54 0.44
C VAL A 20 6.10 10.34 -0.27
N CYS A 21 6.45 11.54 -0.72
CA CYS A 21 5.58 12.36 -1.55
C CYS A 21 6.32 12.76 -2.83
N ARG A 22 5.61 12.75 -3.97
CA ARG A 22 6.08 13.43 -5.17
C ARG A 22 5.54 14.84 -5.14
N CYS A 23 6.45 15.81 -5.06
CA CYS A 23 6.08 17.22 -5.13
C CYS A 23 5.84 17.59 -6.60
N LYS A 24 4.61 18.00 -6.93
CA LYS A 24 4.32 18.62 -8.23
C LYS A 24 4.60 20.12 -8.13
N ALA A 25 5.20 20.69 -9.17
CA ALA A 25 5.42 22.13 -9.27
C ALA A 25 4.12 22.95 -9.30
N ALA A 26 2.97 22.31 -9.56
CA ALA A 26 1.66 22.95 -9.61
C ALA A 26 1.23 23.63 -8.31
N HIS A 27 1.70 23.14 -7.16
CA HIS A 27 1.39 23.73 -5.84
C HIS A 27 2.54 24.60 -5.31
N ARG A 28 3.42 25.07 -6.20
CA ARG A 28 4.47 26.01 -5.80
C ARG A 28 3.80 27.27 -5.26
N ASP A 29 4.21 27.67 -4.04
CA ASP A 29 3.69 28.85 -3.32
C ASP A 29 2.19 28.79 -2.96
N ASP A 30 1.56 27.61 -3.04
CA ASP A 30 0.15 27.37 -2.66
C ASP A 30 0.01 27.16 -1.13
N VAL A 31 -0.01 28.27 -0.38
CA VAL A 31 -0.05 28.28 1.08
C VAL A 31 -1.31 27.62 1.64
N GLU A 32 -2.46 27.81 0.98
CA GLU A 32 -3.74 27.22 1.43
C GLU A 32 -3.71 25.70 1.33
N TYR A 33 -3.19 25.15 0.22
CA TYR A 33 -3.00 23.71 0.06
C TYR A 33 -2.13 23.12 1.16
N PHE A 34 -0.96 23.71 1.44
CA PHE A 34 -0.07 23.18 2.48
C PHE A 34 -0.63 23.34 3.89
N THR A 35 -1.41 24.41 4.15
CA THR A 35 -2.09 24.61 5.44
C THR A 35 -3.19 23.57 5.66
N SER A 36 -4.00 23.27 4.63
CA SER A 36 -4.99 22.19 4.67
C SER A 36 -4.32 20.84 4.91
N LEU A 37 -3.22 20.57 4.18
CA LEU A 37 -2.46 19.33 4.29
C LEU A 37 -1.84 19.16 5.69
N SER A 38 -1.30 20.23 6.28
CA SER A 38 -0.73 20.18 7.63
C SER A 38 -1.78 19.92 8.70
N ASN A 39 -2.99 20.47 8.54
CA ASN A 39 -4.07 20.30 9.51
C ASN A 39 -4.62 18.86 9.55
N GLY A 40 -4.58 18.15 8.43
CA GLY A 40 -4.97 16.74 8.34
C GLY A 40 -3.88 15.73 8.71
N TRP A 41 -2.67 16.21 9.06
CA TRP A 41 -1.52 15.33 9.25
C TRP A 41 -1.56 14.60 10.60
N ASN A 42 -1.45 13.27 10.55
CA ASN A 42 -1.31 12.43 11.74
C ASN A 42 0.03 11.69 11.72
N GLN A 43 0.93 12.04 12.63
CA GLN A 43 2.29 11.47 12.71
C GLN A 43 2.31 9.94 12.93
N ARG A 44 1.25 9.36 13.49
CA ARG A 44 1.15 7.90 13.70
C ARG A 44 0.72 7.14 12.44
N ILE A 45 0.21 7.86 11.44
CA ILE A 45 -0.29 7.28 10.20
C ILE A 45 0.73 7.57 9.12
N ILE A 46 1.38 6.51 8.62
CA ILE A 46 2.28 6.60 7.49
C ILE A 46 1.49 6.20 6.23
N PRO A 47 1.15 7.15 5.35
CA PRO A 47 0.32 6.85 4.19
C PRO A 47 1.06 5.97 3.18
N PHE A 48 0.32 5.05 2.56
CA PHE A 48 0.82 4.15 1.52
C PHE A 48 0.65 4.80 0.14
N THR A 49 1.44 5.84 -0.12
CA THR A 49 1.36 6.66 -1.35
C THR A 49 1.88 5.90 -2.58
N GLU A 50 1.46 6.29 -3.79
CA GLU A 50 2.01 5.73 -5.04
C GLU A 50 3.52 5.92 -5.14
N ALA A 51 4.03 7.07 -4.70
CA ALA A 51 5.47 7.32 -4.67
C ALA A 51 6.21 6.33 -3.75
N LYS A 52 5.60 5.94 -2.62
CA LYS A 52 6.16 4.91 -1.74
C LYS A 52 6.11 3.53 -2.40
N LYS A 53 5.01 3.19 -3.08
CA LYS A 53 4.88 1.93 -3.84
C LYS A 53 5.95 1.79 -4.91
N ASP A 54 6.22 2.85 -5.67
CA ASP A 54 7.25 2.85 -6.72
C ASP A 54 8.64 2.53 -6.15
N ILE A 55 9.03 3.17 -5.04
CA ILE A 55 10.32 2.92 -4.38
C ILE A 55 10.41 1.49 -3.80
N ILE A 56 9.32 0.94 -3.24
CA ILE A 56 9.27 -0.44 -2.74
C ILE A 56 9.39 -1.46 -3.87
N ARG A 57 8.77 -1.18 -5.04
CA ARG A 57 8.79 -2.07 -6.19
C ARG A 57 10.09 -2.05 -6.96
N ALA A 58 10.77 -0.90 -7.05
CA ALA A 58 11.99 -0.77 -7.84
C ALA A 58 13.11 -1.79 -7.52
N PRO A 59 13.41 -2.14 -6.26
CA PRO A 59 14.41 -3.15 -5.93
C PRO A 59 13.87 -4.58 -5.97
N ARG A 60 12.59 -4.79 -6.28
CA ARG A 60 11.95 -6.11 -6.25
C ARG A 60 12.34 -6.90 -7.50
N SER A 61 12.65 -8.19 -7.33
CA SER A 61 12.97 -9.08 -8.44
C SER A 61 11.71 -9.68 -9.06
N GLN A 62 11.79 -10.13 -10.32
CA GLN A 62 10.70 -10.88 -10.96
C GLN A 62 10.35 -12.17 -10.19
N LEU A 63 11.32 -12.77 -9.50
CA LEU A 63 11.08 -13.94 -8.64
C LEU A 63 10.18 -13.58 -7.46
N ASP A 64 10.43 -12.44 -6.81
CA ASP A 64 9.58 -11.96 -5.73
C ASP A 64 8.15 -11.70 -6.22
N ASP A 65 7.98 -11.16 -7.43
CA ASP A 65 6.65 -10.96 -8.02
C ASP A 65 5.92 -12.30 -8.22
N VAL A 66 6.60 -13.33 -8.73
CA VAL A 66 6.02 -14.67 -8.88
C VAL A 66 5.64 -15.27 -7.52
N ILE A 67 6.50 -15.13 -6.50
CA ILE A 67 6.23 -15.62 -5.15
C ILE A 67 5.00 -14.91 -4.56
N ILE A 68 4.93 -13.59 -4.68
CA ILE A 68 3.81 -12.79 -4.17
C ILE A 68 2.50 -13.20 -4.85
N LEU A 69 2.50 -13.33 -6.17
CA LEU A 69 1.31 -13.71 -6.93
C LEU A 69 0.80 -15.10 -6.53
N ASN A 70 1.70 -16.09 -6.43
CA ASN A 70 1.31 -17.43 -6.01
C ASN A 70 0.79 -17.47 -4.57
N TYR A 71 1.44 -16.74 -3.65
CA TYR A 71 0.99 -16.67 -2.27
C TYR A 71 -0.39 -15.99 -2.14
N GLN A 72 -0.67 -14.98 -2.98
CA GLN A 72 -1.97 -14.33 -3.04
C GLN A 72 -3.05 -15.26 -3.57
N ALA A 73 -2.79 -15.96 -4.68
CA ALA A 73 -3.74 -16.94 -5.24
C ALA A 73 -4.11 -18.03 -4.23
N LEU A 74 -3.11 -18.61 -3.56
CA LEU A 74 -3.35 -19.62 -2.51
C LEU A 74 -4.17 -19.06 -1.34
N ARG A 75 -3.91 -17.82 -0.94
CA ARG A 75 -4.69 -17.16 0.12
C ARG A 75 -6.14 -16.91 -0.27
N GLU A 76 -6.39 -16.54 -1.52
CA GLU A 76 -7.73 -16.29 -2.05
C GLU A 76 -8.51 -17.61 -2.13
N GLU A 77 -7.89 -18.69 -2.61
CA GLU A 77 -8.47 -20.04 -2.61
C GLU A 77 -8.89 -20.50 -1.20
N ASP A 78 -8.02 -20.34 -0.19
CA ASP A 78 -8.35 -20.67 1.21
C ASP A 78 -9.51 -19.83 1.76
N GLN A 79 -9.68 -18.61 1.26
CA GLN A 79 -10.70 -17.68 1.71
C GLN A 79 -12.06 -18.01 1.07
N ASP A 80 -12.07 -18.33 -0.22
CA ASP A 80 -13.25 -18.76 -0.96
C ASP A 80 -13.82 -20.07 -0.37
N ILE A 81 -12.96 -21.05 -0.04
CA ILE A 81 -13.39 -22.31 0.61
C ILE A 81 -14.09 -22.06 1.95
N ASN A 82 -13.65 -21.06 2.70
CA ASN A 82 -14.24 -20.74 4.01
C ASN A 82 -15.54 -19.93 3.88
N GLU A 83 -15.72 -19.17 2.80
CA GLU A 83 -16.99 -18.50 2.49
C GLU A 83 -18.03 -19.52 1.99
N ASP A 84 -17.65 -20.43 1.07
CA ASP A 84 -18.53 -21.51 0.58
C ASP A 84 -19.00 -22.44 1.71
N ALA A 85 -18.09 -22.85 2.61
CA ALA A 85 -18.44 -23.70 3.75
C ALA A 85 -19.38 -23.02 4.76
N ASN A 86 -19.35 -21.69 4.85
CA ASN A 86 -20.26 -20.93 5.71
C ASN A 86 -21.63 -20.71 5.06
N GLU A 87 -21.73 -20.71 3.72
CA GLU A 87 -23.03 -20.66 3.04
C GLU A 87 -23.77 -22.00 3.14
N GLU A 88 -23.09 -23.13 2.94
CA GLU A 88 -23.69 -24.47 3.08
C GLU A 88 -24.19 -24.76 4.51
N ALA A 89 -23.48 -24.29 5.53
CA ALA A 89 -23.86 -24.49 6.94
C ALA A 89 -25.13 -23.71 7.35
N ASN A 90 -25.57 -22.71 6.57
CA ASN A 90 -26.75 -21.90 6.86
C ASN A 90 -28.02 -22.38 6.12
N GLU A 91 -27.91 -23.34 5.19
CA GLU A 91 -29.09 -23.90 4.49
C GLU A 91 -29.74 -25.06 5.27
N ASP A 92 -28.99 -25.74 6.15
CA ASP A 92 -29.49 -26.90 6.92
C ASP A 92 -30.30 -26.53 8.18
N ASP A 93 -30.33 -25.26 8.59
CA ASP A 93 -31.05 -24.77 9.78
C ASP A 93 -32.49 -24.28 9.49
N ASN A 94 -32.98 -24.42 8.25
CA ASN A 94 -34.28 -23.87 7.82
C ASN A 94 -35.25 -24.90 7.18
N VAL A 95 -35.30 -26.13 7.73
CA VAL A 95 -36.31 -27.17 7.41
C VAL A 95 -37.06 -27.63 8.66
#